data_AF-F8GXW7-F1
#
_entry.id   AF-F8GXW7-F1
#
_cell.length_a   1.000
_cell.length_b   1.000
_cell.length_c   1.000
_cell.angle_alpha   90.00
_cell.angle_beta   90.00
_cell.angle_gamma   90.00
#
_symmetry.space_group_name_H-M   'P 1'
#
loop_
_entity.id
_entity.type
_entity.pdbx_description
1 polymer ?
#
loop_
_entity_poly.entity_id
_entity_poly.type
_entity_poly.pdbx_seq_one_letter_code
_entity_poly.pdbx_strand_id
1 'polypeptide(L)'
;MAGCLRSRTGYNGRRRGCKRDILPAADLDLTDATLQAAMANDIAELRSRFPETRALYREVCGLLFFRYGVTPTTNKLYSLVRKGSMGTPAEVLQAFWQELRGRTRVTIDHPDLPDALKDIAAGAVQTIWQAANEAATGELATLRAEARHAASAAEAERDAARTETAAAREEVAAISAQLAEAREAHAATQARLEAGRAELDAAGRQLAELRTQFSTELERAREQVTLAQERAEASERRSLREPDAGRTARQQSERTAEALRGELLAARSEARDAAVAQAEVRARLAAAEEAQRKSAHDLDAVQAELGTAQRRAERAEAEAALARQLLAELRACARNPRSTEESILTARPSEIASPQTRPAQMIITRHMRRHHPDRASRRVTRPSAFD
;
A
#
# COMPACT_ATOMS: atom_id res chain seq x y z
N MET A 1 66.67 10.82 -67.93
CA MET A 1 66.82 9.46 -68.49
C MET A 1 65.39 8.91 -68.62
N ALA A 2 64.83 8.54 -69.78
CA ALA A 2 65.30 7.84 -70.98
C ALA A 2 65.04 6.31 -70.91
N GLY A 3 64.40 5.75 -71.96
CA GLY A 3 63.86 4.38 -72.01
C GLY A 3 62.45 4.28 -71.37
N CYS A 4 61.33 3.97 -72.04
CA CYS A 4 61.03 3.55 -73.42
C CYS A 4 61.45 2.13 -73.85
N LEU A 5 60.47 1.21 -73.90
CA LEU A 5 60.28 0.06 -74.82
C LEU A 5 58.85 -0.51 -74.55
N ARG A 6 57.96 -0.58 -75.56
CA ARG A 6 57.48 -1.80 -76.28
C ARG A 6 56.95 -2.95 -75.38
N SER A 7 55.81 -3.61 -75.64
CA SER A 7 54.72 -3.56 -76.65
C SER A 7 53.47 -4.26 -76.02
N ARG A 8 52.29 -4.55 -76.63
CA ARG A 8 51.88 -4.84 -78.03
C ARG A 8 50.33 -4.86 -78.14
N THR A 9 49.78 -4.61 -79.34
CA THR A 9 48.44 -5.05 -79.85
C THR A 9 47.16 -4.81 -79.03
N GLY A 10 46.20 -4.07 -79.60
CA GLY A 10 44.83 -3.92 -79.04
C GLY A 10 43.82 -3.23 -79.97
N TYR A 11 43.95 -3.39 -81.29
CA TYR A 11 43.17 -2.64 -82.28
C TYR A 11 41.76 -3.24 -82.46
N ASN A 12 40.70 -2.53 -82.01
CA ASN A 12 39.32 -2.96 -82.30
C ASN A 12 38.35 -1.77 -82.33
N GLY A 13 38.12 -1.23 -83.53
CA GLY A 13 37.33 -0.01 -83.73
C GLY A 13 35.82 -0.26 -83.68
N ARG A 14 35.16 0.05 -82.56
CA ARG A 14 33.69 0.15 -82.53
C ARG A 14 33.26 1.49 -83.11
N ARG A 15 32.80 1.47 -84.37
CA ARG A 15 32.02 2.57 -84.95
C ARG A 15 30.79 2.80 -84.06
N ARG A 16 30.77 3.90 -83.29
CA ARG A 16 29.53 4.38 -82.69
C ARG A 16 28.67 4.91 -83.84
N GLY A 17 27.80 4.06 -84.38
CA GLY A 17 26.85 4.49 -85.39
C GLY A 17 25.96 5.58 -84.78
N CYS A 18 25.99 6.78 -85.37
CA CYS A 18 25.00 7.79 -85.08
C CYS A 18 23.63 7.19 -85.44
N LYS A 19 22.83 6.84 -84.43
CA LYS A 19 21.39 6.68 -84.64
C LYS A 19 20.87 8.07 -85.03
N ARG A 20 20.81 8.28 -86.34
CA ARG A 20 20.01 9.33 -86.95
C ARG A 20 18.57 9.00 -86.59
N ASP A 21 17.95 9.80 -85.72
CA ASP A 21 16.64 9.47 -85.19
C ASP A 21 15.63 9.34 -86.33
N ILE A 22 15.07 8.14 -86.43
CA ILE A 22 14.06 7.81 -87.44
C ILE A 22 12.74 8.31 -86.88
N LEU A 23 12.33 9.50 -87.36
CA LEU A 23 10.94 9.95 -87.25
C LEU A 23 10.02 8.81 -87.76
N PRO A 24 8.94 8.48 -87.04
CA PRO A 24 8.14 7.31 -87.35
C PRO A 24 7.48 7.45 -88.73
N ALA A 25 7.69 6.45 -89.60
CA ALA A 25 7.09 6.43 -90.94
C ALA A 25 5.54 6.38 -90.93
N ALA A 26 4.94 6.03 -89.79
CA ALA A 26 3.50 5.88 -89.60
C ALA A 26 2.69 7.16 -89.89
N ASP A 27 3.27 8.35 -89.64
CA ASP A 27 2.56 9.62 -89.86
C ASP A 27 2.31 9.90 -91.35
N LEU A 28 3.14 9.37 -92.26
CA LEU A 28 2.93 9.50 -93.70
C LEU A 28 1.82 8.56 -94.19
N ASP A 29 1.85 7.28 -93.79
CA ASP A 29 0.84 6.29 -94.20
C ASP A 29 -0.56 6.64 -93.68
N LEU A 30 -0.66 7.23 -92.48
CA LEU A 30 -1.93 7.78 -91.97
C LEU A 30 -2.47 8.91 -92.87
N THR A 31 -1.60 9.78 -93.39
CA THR A 31 -2.06 10.86 -94.28
C THR A 31 -2.55 10.35 -95.62
N ASP A 32 -1.88 9.41 -96.29
CA ASP A 32 -2.36 8.89 -97.58
C ASP A 32 -3.65 8.06 -97.42
N ALA A 33 -3.75 7.24 -96.38
CA ALA A 33 -4.96 6.46 -96.10
C ALA A 33 -6.18 7.35 -95.78
N THR A 34 -6.00 8.41 -94.99
CA THR A 34 -7.09 9.37 -94.70
C THR A 34 -7.42 10.26 -95.89
N LEU A 35 -6.43 10.65 -96.69
CA LEU A 35 -6.62 11.38 -97.95
C LEU A 35 -7.43 10.53 -98.96
N GLN A 36 -7.11 9.25 -99.09
CA GLN A 36 -7.84 8.31 -99.94
C GLN A 36 -9.27 8.04 -99.43
N ALA A 37 -9.48 7.98 -98.11
CA ALA A 37 -10.82 7.84 -97.52
C ALA A 37 -11.69 9.08 -97.78
N ALA A 38 -11.15 10.29 -97.60
CA ALA A 38 -11.83 11.53 -97.96
C ALA A 38 -12.14 11.57 -99.47
N MET A 39 -11.17 11.24 -100.33
CA MET A 39 -11.34 11.20 -101.78
C MET A 39 -12.46 10.24 -102.20
N ALA A 40 -12.62 9.10 -101.52
CA ALA A 40 -13.72 8.19 -101.76
C ALA A 40 -15.09 8.77 -101.33
N ASN A 41 -15.14 9.49 -100.20
CA ASN A 41 -16.35 10.13 -99.69
C ASN A 41 -16.86 11.23 -100.63
N ASP A 42 -16.03 12.18 -101.03
CA ASP A 42 -16.46 13.25 -101.94
C ASP A 42 -16.77 12.74 -103.35
N ILE A 43 -16.16 11.64 -103.80
CA ILE A 43 -16.58 10.97 -105.04
C ILE A 43 -17.96 10.32 -104.86
N ALA A 44 -18.33 9.83 -103.68
CA ALA A 44 -19.71 9.41 -103.38
C ALA A 44 -20.70 10.59 -103.37
N GLU A 45 -20.26 11.76 -102.90
CA GLU A 45 -21.05 13.01 -102.95
C GLU A 45 -21.25 13.54 -104.38
N LEU A 46 -20.21 13.50 -105.23
CA LEU A 46 -20.35 13.82 -106.66
C LEU A 46 -21.26 12.82 -107.40
N ARG A 47 -21.18 11.52 -107.05
CA ARG A 47 -22.02 10.45 -107.63
C ARG A 47 -23.52 10.63 -107.38
N SER A 48 -23.93 11.36 -106.34
CA SER A 48 -25.36 11.66 -106.07
C SER A 48 -25.82 12.95 -106.75
N ARG A 49 -24.94 13.95 -106.87
CA ARG A 49 -25.24 15.23 -107.56
C ARG A 49 -25.25 15.12 -109.08
N PHE A 50 -24.38 14.29 -109.66
CA PHE A 50 -24.23 14.17 -111.12
C PHE A 50 -24.65 12.76 -111.60
N PRO A 51 -25.92 12.58 -112.03
CA PRO A 51 -26.40 11.28 -112.52
C PRO A 51 -25.83 10.93 -113.90
N GLU A 52 -25.49 11.92 -114.72
CA GLU A 52 -24.92 11.71 -116.05
C GLU A 52 -23.44 11.29 -115.97
N THR A 53 -23.08 10.25 -116.72
CA THR A 53 -21.75 9.63 -116.59
C THR A 53 -20.62 10.51 -117.13
N ARG A 54 -20.81 11.29 -118.20
CA ARG A 54 -19.74 12.19 -118.70
C ARG A 54 -19.51 13.38 -117.77
N ALA A 55 -20.59 14.03 -117.29
CA ALA A 55 -20.50 15.09 -116.29
C ALA A 55 -19.77 14.61 -115.02
N LEU A 56 -20.16 13.44 -114.47
CA LEU A 56 -19.50 12.86 -113.30
C LEU A 56 -18.00 12.61 -113.53
N TYR A 57 -17.59 12.11 -114.70
CA TYR A 57 -16.17 11.94 -115.02
C TYR A 57 -15.41 13.29 -115.06
N ARG A 58 -16.01 14.36 -115.57
CA ARG A 58 -15.41 15.70 -115.61
C ARG A 58 -15.20 16.28 -114.21
N GLU A 59 -16.22 16.21 -113.35
CA GLU A 59 -16.10 16.72 -111.97
C GLU A 59 -15.12 15.88 -111.13
N VAL A 60 -15.03 14.56 -111.36
CA VAL A 60 -14.01 13.71 -110.72
C VAL A 60 -12.60 14.02 -111.24
N CYS A 61 -12.42 14.37 -112.54
CA CYS A 61 -11.14 14.88 -113.03
C CYS A 61 -10.73 16.18 -112.32
N GLY A 62 -11.67 17.12 -112.16
CA GLY A 62 -11.46 18.37 -111.43
C GLY A 62 -11.10 18.14 -109.96
N LEU A 63 -11.87 17.31 -109.25
CA LEU A 63 -11.63 16.98 -107.85
C LEU A 63 -10.25 16.32 -107.63
N LEU A 64 -9.88 15.35 -108.47
CA LEU A 64 -8.57 14.69 -108.39
C LEU A 64 -7.42 15.68 -108.62
N PHE A 65 -7.52 16.49 -109.67
CA PHE A 65 -6.45 17.40 -110.06
C PHE A 65 -6.31 18.59 -109.10
N PHE A 66 -7.39 19.33 -108.84
CA PHE A 66 -7.33 20.59 -108.09
C PHE A 66 -7.26 20.42 -106.57
N ARG A 67 -7.93 19.41 -106.01
CA ARG A 67 -8.04 19.25 -104.55
C ARG A 67 -7.12 18.18 -103.97
N TYR A 68 -6.72 17.21 -104.78
CA TYR A 68 -5.82 16.12 -104.36
C TYR A 68 -4.45 16.13 -105.05
N GLY A 69 -4.24 16.98 -106.07
CA GLY A 69 -2.98 17.00 -106.85
C GLY A 69 -2.72 15.73 -107.66
N VAL A 70 -3.66 14.79 -107.70
CA VAL A 70 -3.54 13.51 -108.41
C VAL A 70 -3.88 13.74 -109.87
N THR A 71 -2.93 13.48 -110.77
CA THR A 71 -3.18 13.55 -112.22
C THR A 71 -4.24 12.52 -112.62
N PRO A 72 -5.42 12.94 -113.12
CA PRO A 72 -6.45 11.99 -113.52
C PRO A 72 -5.95 11.15 -114.71
N THR A 73 -6.11 9.84 -114.60
CA THR A 73 -5.77 8.86 -115.64
C THR A 73 -6.97 7.95 -115.89
N THR A 74 -7.14 7.48 -117.13
CA THR A 74 -8.26 6.63 -117.57
C THR A 74 -8.53 5.47 -116.60
N ASN A 75 -7.46 4.78 -116.17
CA ASN A 75 -7.55 3.64 -115.25
C ASN A 75 -7.98 4.04 -113.83
N LYS A 76 -7.45 5.14 -113.27
CA LYS A 76 -7.82 5.62 -111.93
C LYS A 76 -9.27 6.12 -111.93
N LEU A 77 -9.67 6.85 -112.96
CA LEU A 77 -11.06 7.30 -113.16
C LEU A 77 -12.03 6.11 -113.22
N TYR A 78 -11.75 5.13 -114.09
CA TYR A 78 -12.58 3.93 -114.21
C TYR A 78 -12.67 3.14 -112.88
N SER A 79 -11.56 2.96 -112.17
CA SER A 79 -11.53 2.26 -110.88
C SER A 79 -12.37 2.95 -109.79
N LEU A 80 -12.41 4.29 -109.79
CA LEU A 80 -13.11 5.11 -108.80
C LEU A 80 -14.59 5.33 -109.14
N VAL A 81 -14.95 5.45 -110.43
CA VAL A 81 -16.33 5.79 -110.88
C VAL A 81 -17.13 4.55 -111.32
N ARG A 82 -16.48 3.54 -111.90
CA ARG A 82 -17.08 2.23 -112.27
C ARG A 82 -18.44 2.34 -113.01
N LYS A 83 -18.56 3.27 -113.95
CA LYS A 83 -19.74 3.49 -114.82
C LYS A 83 -19.32 3.78 -116.27
N GLY A 84 -20.17 3.43 -117.23
CA GLY A 84 -19.98 3.77 -118.65
C GLY A 84 -19.12 2.78 -119.45
N SER A 85 -18.92 3.09 -120.73
CA SER A 85 -18.12 2.28 -121.67
C SER A 85 -16.62 2.56 -121.53
N MET A 86 -15.78 1.60 -121.93
CA MET A 86 -14.30 1.66 -121.84
C MET A 86 -13.68 2.93 -122.45
N GLY A 87 -14.23 3.46 -123.55
CA GLY A 87 -13.69 4.65 -124.21
C GLY A 87 -14.04 5.98 -123.52
N THR A 88 -15.18 6.05 -122.82
CA THR A 88 -15.75 7.31 -122.31
C THR A 88 -14.85 8.06 -121.31
N PRO A 89 -14.13 7.41 -120.37
CA PRO A 89 -13.22 8.13 -119.47
C PRO A 89 -12.04 8.77 -120.21
N ALA A 90 -11.58 8.20 -121.32
CA ALA A 90 -10.48 8.76 -122.11
C ALA A 90 -10.92 9.99 -122.92
N GLU A 91 -12.11 9.95 -123.52
CA GLU A 91 -12.73 11.11 -124.19
C GLU A 91 -12.86 12.30 -123.23
N VAL A 92 -13.47 12.07 -122.05
CA VAL A 92 -13.72 13.12 -121.06
C VAL A 92 -12.41 13.66 -120.47
N LEU A 93 -11.43 12.78 -120.22
CA LEU A 93 -10.11 13.20 -119.73
C LEU A 93 -9.37 14.08 -120.75
N GLN A 94 -9.38 13.70 -122.03
CA GLN A 94 -8.77 14.51 -123.08
C GLN A 94 -9.48 15.85 -123.24
N ALA A 95 -10.82 15.88 -123.22
CA ALA A 95 -11.60 17.11 -123.26
C ALA A 95 -11.32 18.02 -122.05
N PHE A 96 -11.27 17.46 -120.84
CA PHE A 96 -10.92 18.18 -119.61
C PHE A 96 -9.53 18.83 -119.70
N TRP A 97 -8.51 18.12 -120.19
CA TRP A 97 -7.18 18.71 -120.35
C TRP A 97 -7.13 19.82 -121.41
N GLN A 98 -7.97 19.78 -122.45
CA GLN A 98 -8.09 20.89 -123.42
C GLN A 98 -8.85 22.08 -122.80
N GLU A 99 -9.97 21.84 -122.11
CA GLU A 99 -10.75 22.87 -121.40
C GLU A 99 -9.90 23.59 -120.34
N LEU A 100 -9.11 22.83 -119.58
CA LEU A 100 -8.18 23.34 -118.57
C LEU A 100 -7.05 24.15 -119.19
N ARG A 101 -6.34 23.61 -120.20
CA ARG A 101 -5.27 24.35 -120.88
C ARG A 101 -5.81 25.60 -121.61
N GLY A 102 -7.07 25.60 -122.04
CA GLY A 102 -7.76 26.78 -122.55
C GLY A 102 -8.02 27.84 -121.48
N ARG A 103 -8.51 27.46 -120.29
CA ARG A 103 -8.76 28.42 -119.18
C ARG A 103 -7.50 28.96 -118.52
N THR A 104 -6.46 28.13 -118.37
CA THR A 104 -5.21 28.54 -117.69
C THR A 104 -4.28 29.36 -118.60
N ARG A 105 -4.44 29.27 -119.94
CA ARG A 105 -3.62 30.03 -120.89
C ARG A 105 -4.26 31.40 -121.19
N VAL A 106 -3.76 32.45 -120.54
CA VAL A 106 -4.06 33.84 -120.92
C VAL A 106 -3.36 34.16 -122.25
N THR A 107 -4.03 33.94 -123.38
CA THR A 107 -3.56 34.41 -124.69
C THR A 107 -4.17 35.78 -125.03
N ILE A 108 -3.31 36.76 -125.32
CA ILE A 108 -3.71 38.06 -125.88
C ILE A 108 -3.90 37.86 -127.40
N ASP A 109 -5.04 37.26 -127.76
CA ASP A 109 -5.37 36.94 -129.14
C ASP A 109 -6.14 38.10 -129.77
N HIS A 110 -5.40 39.04 -130.37
CA HIS A 110 -5.93 40.16 -131.14
C HIS A 110 -5.32 40.12 -132.56
N PRO A 111 -6.13 40.10 -133.64
CA PRO A 111 -5.64 39.84 -134.98
C PRO A 111 -4.67 40.91 -135.49
N ASP A 112 -4.91 42.18 -135.13
CA ASP A 112 -4.08 43.31 -135.59
C ASP A 112 -2.84 43.61 -134.72
N LEU A 113 -2.56 42.79 -133.71
CA LEU A 113 -1.45 43.04 -132.76
C LEU A 113 -0.18 42.27 -133.18
N PRO A 114 0.95 42.95 -133.51
CA PRO A 114 2.21 42.29 -133.83
C PRO A 114 2.74 41.43 -132.69
N ASP A 115 3.26 40.23 -133.01
CA ASP A 115 3.65 39.24 -132.01
C ASP A 115 4.79 39.73 -131.09
N ALA A 116 5.70 40.57 -131.60
CA ALA A 116 6.74 41.20 -130.79
C ALA A 116 6.19 42.03 -129.60
N LEU A 117 4.98 42.60 -129.72
CA LEU A 117 4.32 43.29 -128.60
C LEU A 117 3.63 42.30 -127.64
N LYS A 118 3.14 41.15 -128.15
CA LYS A 118 2.61 40.06 -127.32
C LYS A 118 3.72 39.45 -126.45
N ASP A 119 4.90 39.22 -127.03
CA ASP A 119 6.07 38.67 -126.33
C ASP A 119 6.56 39.60 -125.21
N ILE A 120 6.67 40.91 -125.48
CA ILE A 120 7.05 41.92 -124.48
C ILE A 120 6.01 41.98 -123.35
N ALA A 121 4.71 42.00 -123.68
CA ALA A 121 3.65 42.02 -122.68
C ALA A 121 3.61 40.73 -121.83
N ALA A 122 3.78 39.56 -122.46
CA ALA A 122 3.83 38.28 -121.78
C ALA A 122 5.04 38.18 -120.84
N GLY A 123 6.24 38.59 -121.29
CA GLY A 123 7.44 38.64 -120.46
C GLY A 123 7.31 39.59 -119.26
N ALA A 124 6.68 40.77 -119.46
CA ALA A 124 6.41 41.71 -118.37
C ALA A 124 5.44 41.12 -117.32
N VAL A 125 4.31 40.55 -117.75
CA VAL A 125 3.32 39.92 -116.85
C VAL A 125 3.91 38.71 -116.14
N GLN A 126 4.70 37.88 -116.84
CA GLN A 126 5.42 36.76 -116.24
C GLN A 126 6.40 37.23 -115.15
N THR A 127 7.17 38.28 -115.42
CA THR A 127 8.15 38.84 -114.46
C THR A 127 7.44 39.38 -113.21
N ILE A 128 6.33 40.11 -113.39
CA ILE A 128 5.51 40.63 -112.27
C ILE A 128 4.94 39.48 -111.44
N TRP A 129 4.41 38.43 -112.09
CA TRP A 129 3.86 37.26 -111.39
C TRP A 129 4.94 36.47 -110.64
N GLN A 130 6.12 36.27 -111.23
CA GLN A 130 7.26 35.62 -110.59
C GLN A 130 7.71 36.40 -109.35
N ALA A 131 7.94 37.71 -109.49
CA ALA A 131 8.36 38.57 -108.38
C ALA A 131 7.30 38.63 -107.25
N ALA A 132 6.01 38.69 -107.59
CA ALA A 132 4.93 38.66 -106.59
C ALA A 132 4.84 37.30 -105.85
N ASN A 133 5.06 36.19 -106.56
CA ASN A 133 5.08 34.86 -105.96
C ASN A 133 6.33 34.62 -105.10
N GLU A 134 7.49 35.13 -105.51
CA GLU A 134 8.73 35.12 -104.70
C GLU A 134 8.58 35.97 -103.43
N ALA A 135 8.01 37.17 -103.52
CA ALA A 135 7.71 38.00 -102.36
C ALA A 135 6.72 37.30 -101.40
N ALA A 136 5.59 36.81 -101.90
CA ALA A 136 4.57 36.15 -101.07
C ALA A 136 5.08 34.84 -100.42
N THR A 137 5.94 34.08 -101.11
CA THR A 137 6.55 32.87 -100.53
C THR A 137 7.67 33.20 -99.53
N GLY A 138 8.40 34.32 -99.73
CA GLY A 138 9.34 34.87 -98.76
C GLY A 138 8.67 35.35 -97.47
N GLU A 139 7.64 36.19 -97.57
CA GLU A 139 6.84 36.65 -96.43
C GLU A 139 6.23 35.47 -95.66
N LEU A 140 5.66 34.50 -96.37
CA LEU A 140 5.11 33.28 -95.77
C LEU A 140 6.20 32.42 -95.11
N ALA A 141 7.44 32.42 -95.60
CA ALA A 141 8.56 31.75 -94.95
C ALA A 141 8.98 32.47 -93.65
N THR A 142 9.04 33.80 -93.66
CA THR A 142 9.31 34.63 -92.48
C THR A 142 8.25 34.42 -91.39
N LEU A 143 6.96 34.58 -91.71
CA LEU A 143 5.85 34.35 -90.76
C LEU A 143 5.85 32.91 -90.20
N ARG A 144 6.24 31.91 -91.01
CA ARG A 144 6.41 30.52 -90.54
C ARG A 144 7.64 30.34 -89.64
N ALA A 145 8.71 31.11 -89.80
CA ALA A 145 9.85 31.09 -88.91
C ALA A 145 9.50 31.77 -87.57
N GLU A 146 8.88 32.95 -87.61
CA GLU A 146 8.40 33.69 -86.44
C GLU A 146 7.41 32.86 -85.61
N ALA A 147 6.41 32.22 -86.25
CA ALA A 147 5.46 31.35 -85.57
C ALA A 147 6.12 30.14 -84.90
N ARG A 148 7.17 29.55 -85.50
CA ARG A 148 7.94 28.46 -84.89
C ARG A 148 8.76 28.97 -83.70
N HIS A 149 9.39 30.13 -83.81
CA HIS A 149 10.13 30.75 -82.71
C HIS A 149 9.20 31.06 -81.54
N ALA A 150 8.05 31.70 -81.78
CA ALA A 150 7.04 31.97 -80.77
C ALA A 150 6.52 30.68 -80.08
N ALA A 151 6.24 29.63 -80.86
CA ALA A 151 5.86 28.32 -80.30
C ALA A 151 6.96 27.73 -79.41
N SER A 152 8.22 27.74 -79.85
CA SER A 152 9.35 27.22 -79.08
C SER A 152 9.64 28.03 -77.80
N ALA A 153 9.42 29.34 -77.83
CA ALA A 153 9.54 30.20 -76.64
C ALA A 153 8.43 29.89 -75.63
N ALA A 154 7.18 29.75 -76.09
CA ALA A 154 6.05 29.35 -75.26
C ALA A 154 6.12 27.89 -74.79
N GLU A 155 6.91 27.03 -75.42
CA GLU A 155 7.27 25.69 -74.91
C GLU A 155 8.29 25.81 -73.78
N ALA A 156 9.39 26.52 -74.00
CA ALA A 156 10.41 26.75 -72.98
C ALA A 156 9.86 27.44 -71.71
N GLU A 157 8.98 28.44 -71.87
CA GLU A 157 8.31 29.12 -70.74
C GLU A 157 7.37 28.19 -69.97
N ARG A 158 6.56 27.38 -70.67
CA ARG A 158 5.68 26.39 -70.04
C ARG A 158 6.46 25.33 -69.28
N ASP A 159 7.57 24.86 -69.82
CA ASP A 159 8.41 23.84 -69.17
C ASP A 159 9.24 24.42 -68.02
N ALA A 160 9.70 25.68 -68.11
CA ALA A 160 10.26 26.39 -66.97
C ALA A 160 9.25 26.51 -65.81
N ALA A 161 8.04 27.01 -66.09
CA ALA A 161 6.96 27.11 -65.09
C ALA A 161 6.53 25.73 -64.52
N ARG A 162 6.63 24.65 -65.31
CA ARG A 162 6.44 23.27 -64.82
C ARG A 162 7.54 22.84 -63.87
N THR A 163 8.81 23.17 -64.13
CA THR A 163 9.91 22.86 -63.21
C THR A 163 9.82 23.68 -61.91
N GLU A 164 9.46 24.95 -61.99
CA GLU A 164 9.27 25.81 -60.81
C GLU A 164 8.07 25.32 -59.95
N THR A 165 6.93 25.02 -60.58
CA THR A 165 5.76 24.48 -59.86
C THR A 165 5.96 23.03 -59.38
N ALA A 166 6.93 22.28 -59.90
CA ALA A 166 7.36 21.01 -59.33
C ALA A 166 8.22 21.24 -58.08
N ALA A 167 9.26 22.07 -58.18
CA ALA A 167 10.13 22.42 -57.06
C ALA A 167 9.35 23.00 -55.88
N ALA A 168 8.44 23.96 -56.12
CA ALA A 168 7.59 24.54 -55.08
C ALA A 168 6.66 23.50 -54.41
N ARG A 169 6.25 22.43 -55.11
CA ARG A 169 5.48 21.32 -54.51
C ARG A 169 6.36 20.42 -53.65
N GLU A 170 7.61 20.17 -54.06
CA GLU A 170 8.58 19.42 -53.27
C GLU A 170 8.98 20.18 -52.00
N GLU A 171 9.17 21.50 -52.08
CA GLU A 171 9.39 22.37 -50.92
C GLU A 171 8.19 22.37 -49.96
N VAL A 172 6.97 22.55 -50.47
CA VAL A 172 5.75 22.48 -49.64
C VAL A 172 5.58 21.10 -49.01
N ALA A 173 5.89 20.02 -49.73
CA ALA A 173 5.87 18.66 -49.17
C ALA A 173 6.92 18.49 -48.06
N ALA A 174 8.16 18.95 -48.26
CA ALA A 174 9.21 18.89 -47.25
C ALA A 174 8.86 19.70 -45.98
N ILE A 175 8.34 20.92 -46.15
CA ILE A 175 7.87 21.77 -45.04
C ILE A 175 6.69 21.10 -44.31
N SER A 176 5.77 20.46 -45.04
CA SER A 176 4.65 19.73 -44.44
C SER A 176 5.10 18.52 -43.59
N ALA A 177 6.15 17.81 -44.03
CA ALA A 177 6.74 16.70 -43.28
C ALA A 177 7.48 17.19 -42.03
N GLN A 178 8.29 18.25 -42.13
CA GLN A 178 8.96 18.88 -40.99
C GLN A 178 7.94 19.41 -39.96
N LEU A 179 6.83 19.98 -40.42
CA LEU A 179 5.74 20.43 -39.54
C LEU A 179 5.00 19.28 -38.86
N ALA A 180 4.88 18.11 -39.51
CA ALA A 180 4.34 16.91 -38.88
C ALA A 180 5.31 16.37 -37.81
N GLU A 181 6.60 16.22 -38.12
CA GLU A 181 7.63 15.79 -37.17
C GLU A 181 7.71 16.73 -35.95
N ALA A 182 7.67 18.05 -36.18
CA ALA A 182 7.66 19.05 -35.11
C ALA A 182 6.40 18.96 -34.22
N ARG A 183 5.24 18.57 -34.77
CA ARG A 183 4.00 18.35 -34.00
C ARG A 183 4.07 17.09 -33.15
N GLU A 184 4.57 15.98 -33.71
CA GLU A 184 4.77 14.73 -32.95
C GLU A 184 5.80 14.92 -31.83
N ALA A 185 6.91 15.62 -32.12
CA ALA A 185 7.89 16.01 -31.11
C ALA A 185 7.26 16.90 -30.02
N HIS A 186 6.41 17.87 -30.39
CA HIS A 186 5.72 18.72 -29.42
C HIS A 186 4.75 17.91 -28.55
N ALA A 187 3.90 17.06 -29.14
CA ALA A 187 2.99 16.17 -28.41
C ALA A 187 3.74 15.24 -27.44
N ALA A 188 4.88 14.68 -27.87
CA ALA A 188 5.75 13.89 -27.01
C ALA A 188 6.35 14.70 -25.84
N THR A 189 6.68 15.98 -26.04
CA THR A 189 7.11 16.86 -24.93
C THR A 189 5.96 17.23 -23.99
N GLN A 190 4.75 17.47 -24.52
CA GLN A 190 3.56 17.75 -23.71
C GLN A 190 3.21 16.55 -22.82
N ALA A 191 3.14 15.34 -23.39
CA ALA A 191 2.85 14.12 -22.64
C ALA A 191 3.88 13.85 -21.52
N ARG A 192 5.16 14.16 -21.75
CA ARG A 192 6.21 14.07 -20.71
C ARG A 192 6.02 15.11 -19.58
N LEU A 193 5.61 16.33 -19.92
CA LEU A 193 5.30 17.37 -18.94
C LEU A 193 4.05 17.04 -18.12
N GLU A 194 3.04 16.41 -18.73
CA GLU A 194 1.82 15.97 -18.06
C GLU A 194 2.07 14.76 -17.15
N ALA A 195 2.87 13.78 -17.60
CA ALA A 195 3.33 12.68 -16.75
C ALA A 195 4.12 13.20 -15.53
N GLY A 196 5.10 14.08 -15.74
CA GLY A 196 5.90 14.68 -14.66
C GLY A 196 5.06 15.51 -13.67
N ARG A 197 3.98 16.18 -14.13
CA ARG A 197 3.01 16.83 -13.24
C ARG A 197 2.23 15.81 -12.41
N ALA A 198 1.74 14.73 -13.03
CA ALA A 198 1.01 13.68 -12.32
C ALA A 198 1.89 12.95 -11.28
N GLU A 199 3.17 12.76 -11.56
CA GLU A 199 4.18 12.25 -10.62
C GLU A 199 4.41 13.22 -9.44
N LEU A 200 4.57 14.52 -9.70
CA LEU A 200 4.70 15.54 -8.66
C LEU A 200 3.44 15.63 -7.79
N ASP A 201 2.25 15.56 -8.37
CA ASP A 201 0.98 15.55 -7.64
C ASP A 201 0.84 14.27 -6.79
N ALA A 202 1.32 13.12 -7.28
CA ALA A 202 1.31 11.86 -6.53
C ALA A 202 2.30 11.92 -5.35
N ALA A 203 3.52 12.40 -5.57
CA ALA A 203 4.51 12.63 -4.52
C ALA A 203 4.03 13.66 -3.50
N GLY A 204 3.35 14.73 -3.93
CA GLY A 204 2.72 15.71 -3.05
C GLY A 204 1.65 15.10 -2.14
N ARG A 205 0.78 14.24 -2.69
CA ARG A 205 -0.20 13.47 -1.88
C ARG A 205 0.49 12.51 -0.90
N GLN A 206 1.54 11.81 -1.32
CA GLN A 206 2.31 10.92 -0.44
C GLN A 206 3.01 11.68 0.70
N LEU A 207 3.60 12.84 0.42
CA LEU A 207 4.23 13.69 1.45
C LEU A 207 3.19 14.28 2.42
N ALA A 208 1.99 14.62 1.94
CA ALA A 208 0.89 15.05 2.80
C ALA A 208 0.42 13.92 3.74
N GLU A 209 0.27 12.70 3.21
CA GLU A 209 -0.16 11.52 3.99
C GLU A 209 0.93 11.05 4.98
N LEU A 210 2.20 11.07 4.60
CA LEU A 210 3.29 10.82 5.55
C LEU A 210 3.33 11.88 6.66
N ARG A 211 3.06 13.16 6.32
CA ARG A 211 3.01 14.25 7.30
C ARG A 211 1.83 14.10 8.27
N THR A 212 0.65 13.68 7.82
CA THR A 212 -0.48 13.38 8.71
C THR A 212 -0.16 12.18 9.60
N GLN A 213 0.33 11.07 9.03
CA GLN A 213 0.75 9.89 9.77
C GLN A 213 1.76 10.23 10.88
N PHE A 214 2.90 10.85 10.55
CA PHE A 214 3.90 11.29 11.52
C PHE A 214 3.33 12.23 12.60
N SER A 215 2.38 13.11 12.26
CA SER A 215 1.73 13.94 13.27
C SER A 215 0.88 13.11 14.24
N THR A 216 0.11 12.12 13.75
CA THR A 216 -0.68 11.24 14.64
C THR A 216 0.20 10.33 15.50
N GLU A 217 1.36 9.89 15.00
CA GLU A 217 2.34 9.13 15.77
C GLU A 217 3.01 9.99 16.84
N LEU A 218 3.30 11.26 16.53
CA LEU A 218 3.86 12.21 17.49
C LEU A 218 2.88 12.53 18.64
N GLU A 219 1.59 12.72 18.35
CA GLU A 219 0.60 12.89 19.41
C GLU A 219 0.41 11.60 20.24
N ARG A 220 0.31 10.43 19.60
CA ARG A 220 0.28 9.13 20.32
C ARG A 220 1.51 8.90 21.20
N ALA A 221 2.70 9.32 20.76
CA ALA A 221 3.92 9.24 21.54
C ALA A 221 3.87 10.18 22.77
N ARG A 222 3.31 11.39 22.62
CA ARG A 222 3.07 12.31 23.74
C ARG A 222 2.05 11.75 24.73
N GLU A 223 0.94 11.19 24.25
CA GLU A 223 -0.06 10.51 25.08
C GLU A 223 0.53 9.32 25.85
N GLN A 224 1.42 8.54 25.23
CA GLN A 224 2.13 7.46 25.91
C GLN A 224 3.09 7.98 26.99
N VAL A 225 3.76 9.12 26.75
CA VAL A 225 4.62 9.78 27.75
C VAL A 225 3.81 10.33 28.92
N THR A 226 2.67 11.00 28.68
CA THR A 226 1.83 11.52 29.78
C THR A 226 1.22 10.37 30.59
N LEU A 227 0.70 9.32 29.94
CA LEU A 227 0.21 8.12 30.64
C LEU A 227 1.33 7.39 31.41
N ALA A 228 2.57 7.41 30.93
CA ALA A 228 3.71 6.87 31.66
C ALA A 228 4.07 7.74 32.88
N GLN A 229 4.04 9.06 32.74
CA GLN A 229 4.24 10.02 33.84
C GLN A 229 3.15 9.86 34.91
N GLU A 230 1.87 9.87 34.53
CA GLU A 230 0.75 9.64 35.46
C GLU A 230 0.87 8.32 36.22
N ARG A 231 1.28 7.23 35.54
CA ARG A 231 1.53 5.93 36.17
C ARG A 231 2.72 5.97 37.14
N ALA A 232 3.80 6.66 36.77
CA ALA A 232 4.98 6.85 37.61
C ALA A 232 4.62 7.66 38.86
N GLU A 233 4.02 8.85 38.72
CA GLU A 233 3.54 9.66 39.83
C GLU A 233 2.51 8.91 40.70
N ALA A 234 1.60 8.13 40.09
CA ALA A 234 0.64 7.32 40.84
C ALA A 234 1.34 6.18 41.61
N SER A 235 2.45 5.64 41.11
CA SER A 235 3.28 4.68 41.85
C SER A 235 4.03 5.36 43.00
N GLU A 236 4.63 6.52 42.77
CA GLU A 236 5.29 7.33 43.80
C GLU A 236 4.30 7.71 44.92
N ARG A 237 3.11 8.22 44.56
CA ARG A 237 2.02 8.52 45.50
C ARG A 237 1.54 7.29 46.29
N ARG A 238 1.74 6.06 45.80
CA ARG A 238 1.51 4.83 46.58
C ARG A 238 2.69 4.53 47.49
N SER A 239 3.91 4.50 46.95
CA SER A 239 5.15 4.22 47.68
C SER A 239 5.53 5.26 48.75
N LEU A 240 4.98 6.47 48.70
CA LEU A 240 5.07 7.46 49.78
C LEU A 240 4.02 7.22 50.89
N ARG A 241 2.81 6.76 50.53
CA ARG A 241 1.71 6.50 51.47
C ARG A 241 1.86 5.19 52.22
N GLU A 242 2.44 4.17 51.60
CA GLU A 242 2.68 2.86 52.24
C GLU A 242 3.57 2.97 53.50
N PRO A 243 4.68 3.72 53.50
CA PRO A 243 5.43 4.04 54.72
C PRO A 243 4.61 4.76 55.81
N ASP A 244 3.68 5.66 55.46
CA ASP A 244 2.82 6.33 56.46
C ASP A 244 1.73 5.43 57.01
N ALA A 245 1.11 4.60 56.16
CA ALA A 245 0.20 3.54 56.61
C ALA A 245 0.95 2.53 57.50
N GLY A 246 2.18 2.17 57.15
CA GLY A 246 3.05 1.31 57.94
C GLY A 246 3.47 1.94 59.27
N ARG A 247 3.78 3.26 59.29
CA ARG A 247 4.06 4.02 60.53
C ARG A 247 2.85 4.08 61.44
N THR A 248 1.68 4.41 60.92
CA THR A 248 0.45 4.53 61.71
C THR A 248 -0.04 3.17 62.23
N ALA A 249 0.03 2.11 61.42
CA ALA A 249 -0.26 0.74 61.85
C ALA A 249 0.72 0.23 62.92
N ARG A 250 2.03 0.52 62.81
CA ARG A 250 3.02 0.23 63.85
C ARG A 250 2.70 0.99 65.14
N GLN A 251 2.45 2.30 65.07
CA GLN A 251 2.12 3.10 66.26
C GLN A 251 0.81 2.62 66.93
N GLN A 252 -0.19 2.19 66.16
CA GLN A 252 -1.40 1.57 66.70
C GLN A 252 -1.08 0.24 67.39
N SER A 253 -0.25 -0.62 66.79
CA SER A 253 0.18 -1.89 67.38
C SER A 253 1.09 -1.70 68.62
N GLU A 254 1.86 -0.63 68.68
CA GLU A 254 2.67 -0.25 69.85
C GLU A 254 1.76 0.21 70.99
N ARG A 255 0.78 1.08 70.72
CA ARG A 255 -0.22 1.52 71.71
C ARG A 255 -1.08 0.38 72.22
N THR A 256 -1.50 -0.57 71.38
CA THR A 256 -2.26 -1.75 71.86
C THR A 256 -1.36 -2.70 72.65
N ALA A 257 -0.09 -2.88 72.27
CA ALA A 257 0.87 -3.63 73.08
C ALA A 257 1.17 -2.94 74.42
N GLU A 258 1.17 -1.62 74.49
CA GLU A 258 1.30 -0.83 75.72
C GLU A 258 0.05 -0.92 76.60
N ALA A 259 -1.14 -0.84 76.01
CA ALA A 259 -2.41 -1.06 76.72
C ALA A 259 -2.46 -2.48 77.32
N LEU A 260 -2.16 -3.52 76.52
CA LEU A 260 -2.09 -4.91 76.98
C LEU A 260 -1.00 -5.13 78.05
N ARG A 261 0.13 -4.41 77.99
CA ARG A 261 1.13 -4.40 79.08
C ARG A 261 0.59 -3.72 80.34
N GLY A 262 -0.17 -2.65 80.21
CA GLY A 262 -0.86 -1.97 81.30
C GLY A 262 -1.89 -2.87 81.97
N GLU A 263 -2.75 -3.52 81.19
CA GLU A 263 -3.72 -4.53 81.64
C GLU A 263 -3.00 -5.72 82.33
N LEU A 264 -1.92 -6.23 81.75
CA LEU A 264 -1.11 -7.29 82.38
C LEU A 264 -0.42 -6.83 83.66
N LEU A 265 -0.11 -5.54 83.81
CA LEU A 265 0.41 -4.98 85.06
C LEU A 265 -0.70 -4.79 86.09
N ALA A 266 -1.88 -4.31 85.69
CA ALA A 266 -3.07 -4.17 86.52
C ALA A 266 -3.52 -5.53 87.07
N ALA A 267 -3.69 -6.53 86.20
CA ALA A 267 -3.99 -7.91 86.59
C ALA A 267 -2.89 -8.55 87.46
N ARG A 268 -1.63 -8.10 87.35
CA ARG A 268 -0.54 -8.50 88.26
C ARG A 268 -0.59 -7.80 89.62
N SER A 269 -1.02 -6.55 89.71
CA SER A 269 -1.34 -5.92 91.01
C SER A 269 -2.57 -6.57 91.63
N GLU A 270 -3.68 -6.72 90.92
CA GLU A 270 -4.88 -7.41 91.41
C GLU A 270 -4.59 -8.83 91.88
N ALA A 271 -3.76 -9.60 91.15
CA ALA A 271 -3.33 -10.93 91.59
C ALA A 271 -2.40 -10.90 92.82
N ARG A 272 -1.60 -9.84 93.02
CA ARG A 272 -0.81 -9.63 94.24
C ARG A 272 -1.69 -9.24 95.41
N ASP A 273 -2.62 -8.31 95.21
CA ASP A 273 -3.52 -7.80 96.24
C ASP A 273 -4.52 -8.89 96.66
N ALA A 274 -5.01 -9.70 95.72
CA ALA A 274 -5.76 -10.92 96.01
C ALA A 274 -4.92 -11.98 96.74
N ALA A 275 -3.62 -12.11 96.44
CA ALA A 275 -2.73 -13.01 97.18
C ALA A 275 -2.42 -12.49 98.60
N VAL A 276 -2.32 -11.16 98.80
CA VAL A 276 -2.23 -10.51 100.12
C VAL A 276 -3.51 -10.70 100.90
N ALA A 277 -4.68 -10.46 100.29
CA ALA A 277 -5.97 -10.70 100.92
C ALA A 277 -6.17 -12.18 101.30
N GLN A 278 -5.73 -13.12 100.45
CA GLN A 278 -5.71 -14.55 100.79
C GLN A 278 -4.73 -14.86 101.93
N ALA A 279 -3.58 -14.19 102.00
CA ALA A 279 -2.64 -14.33 103.12
C ALA A 279 -3.21 -13.75 104.42
N GLU A 280 -3.90 -12.61 104.38
CA GLU A 280 -4.63 -12.04 105.51
C GLU A 280 -5.76 -12.95 105.98
N VAL A 281 -6.59 -13.49 105.07
CA VAL A 281 -7.66 -14.44 105.43
C VAL A 281 -7.06 -15.69 106.08
N ARG A 282 -5.94 -16.22 105.56
CA ARG A 282 -5.21 -17.33 106.19
C ARG A 282 -4.64 -16.96 107.56
N ALA A 283 -4.12 -15.74 107.74
CA ALA A 283 -3.63 -15.26 109.04
C ALA A 283 -4.77 -15.09 110.06
N ARG A 284 -5.93 -14.56 109.63
CA ARG A 284 -7.13 -14.46 110.47
C ARG A 284 -7.68 -15.84 110.83
N LEU A 285 -7.67 -16.81 109.91
CA LEU A 285 -8.03 -18.20 110.19
C LEU A 285 -7.05 -18.85 111.18
N ALA A 286 -5.74 -18.68 111.01
CA ALA A 286 -4.74 -19.19 111.96
C ALA A 286 -4.88 -18.55 113.36
N ALA A 287 -5.17 -17.25 113.44
CA ALA A 287 -5.46 -16.56 114.69
C ALA A 287 -6.77 -17.05 115.35
N ALA A 288 -7.80 -17.35 114.54
CA ALA A 288 -9.05 -17.93 115.01
C ALA A 288 -8.87 -19.39 115.49
N GLU A 289 -8.07 -20.20 114.80
CA GLU A 289 -7.66 -21.53 115.27
C GLU A 289 -6.90 -21.45 116.60
N GLU A 290 -6.00 -20.47 116.78
CA GLU A 290 -5.27 -20.34 118.04
C GLU A 290 -6.14 -19.80 119.18
N ALA A 291 -7.11 -18.92 118.88
CA ALA A 291 -8.15 -18.53 119.82
C ALA A 291 -9.03 -19.73 120.22
N GLN A 292 -9.37 -20.61 119.27
CA GLN A 292 -10.13 -21.84 119.51
C GLN A 292 -9.31 -22.89 120.30
N ARG A 293 -7.99 -22.96 120.12
CA ARG A 293 -7.09 -23.77 120.95
C ARG A 293 -7.01 -23.25 122.39
N LYS A 294 -7.02 -21.92 122.56
CA LYS A 294 -7.04 -21.28 123.89
C LYS A 294 -8.37 -21.55 124.59
N SER A 295 -9.51 -21.29 123.95
CA SER A 295 -10.82 -21.59 124.56
C SER A 295 -11.04 -23.09 124.83
N ALA A 296 -10.44 -23.99 124.04
CA ALA A 296 -10.41 -25.42 124.36
C ALA A 296 -9.58 -25.72 125.62
N HIS A 297 -8.37 -25.14 125.75
CA HIS A 297 -7.57 -25.28 126.98
C HIS A 297 -8.23 -24.65 128.21
N ASP A 298 -8.93 -23.53 128.05
CA ASP A 298 -9.68 -22.88 129.14
C ASP A 298 -10.87 -23.77 129.57
N LEU A 299 -11.55 -24.44 128.63
CA LEU A 299 -12.59 -25.43 128.92
C LEU A 299 -12.05 -26.68 129.62
N ASP A 300 -10.88 -27.19 129.22
CA ASP A 300 -10.21 -28.32 129.89
C ASP A 300 -9.80 -27.95 131.33
N ALA A 301 -9.34 -26.71 131.55
CA ALA A 301 -9.00 -26.19 132.87
C ALA A 301 -10.24 -26.10 133.78
N VAL A 302 -11.36 -25.54 133.27
CA VAL A 302 -12.63 -25.47 134.01
C VAL A 302 -13.18 -26.86 134.33
N GLN A 303 -13.04 -27.84 133.42
CA GLN A 303 -13.41 -29.23 133.70
C GLN A 303 -12.53 -29.86 134.79
N ALA A 304 -11.22 -29.59 134.79
CA ALA A 304 -10.32 -30.05 135.83
C ALA A 304 -10.69 -29.46 137.20
N GLU A 305 -11.00 -28.15 137.27
CA GLU A 305 -11.49 -27.49 138.49
C GLU A 305 -12.80 -28.10 138.99
N LEU A 306 -13.78 -28.30 138.11
CA LEU A 306 -15.06 -28.94 138.44
C LEU A 306 -14.86 -30.34 139.04
N GLY A 307 -13.96 -31.13 138.45
CA GLY A 307 -13.57 -32.43 139.00
C GLY A 307 -12.87 -32.35 140.36
N THR A 308 -12.16 -31.26 140.70
CA THR A 308 -11.67 -31.05 142.07
C THR A 308 -12.77 -30.63 143.04
N ALA A 309 -13.79 -29.91 142.59
CA ALA A 309 -14.95 -29.55 143.41
C ALA A 309 -15.81 -30.78 143.74
N GLN A 310 -16.09 -31.64 142.76
CA GLN A 310 -16.83 -32.89 142.95
C GLN A 310 -16.14 -33.80 143.99
N ARG A 311 -14.83 -34.02 143.86
CA ARG A 311 -14.02 -34.79 144.83
C ARG A 311 -13.89 -34.16 146.23
N ARG A 312 -14.30 -32.91 146.42
CA ARG A 312 -14.47 -32.28 147.75
C ARG A 312 -15.88 -32.56 148.31
N ALA A 313 -16.91 -32.49 147.47
CA ALA A 313 -18.29 -32.82 147.85
C ALA A 313 -18.43 -34.29 148.29
N GLU A 314 -17.91 -35.23 147.49
CA GLU A 314 -17.92 -36.68 147.79
C GLU A 314 -17.30 -37.02 149.16
N ARG A 315 -16.26 -36.28 149.56
CA ARG A 315 -15.60 -36.45 150.87
C ARG A 315 -16.44 -35.91 152.02
N ALA A 316 -17.03 -34.73 151.86
CA ALA A 316 -17.96 -34.16 152.84
C ALA A 316 -19.20 -35.06 153.02
N GLU A 317 -19.69 -35.70 151.96
CA GLU A 317 -20.80 -36.67 152.04
C GLU A 317 -20.39 -37.96 152.76
N ALA A 318 -19.18 -38.49 152.52
CA ALA A 318 -18.65 -39.64 153.23
C ALA A 318 -18.45 -39.36 154.73
N GLU A 319 -17.90 -38.19 155.09
CA GLU A 319 -17.74 -37.73 156.47
C GLU A 319 -19.10 -37.56 157.17
N ALA A 320 -20.09 -36.98 156.46
CA ALA A 320 -21.45 -36.83 156.97
C ALA A 320 -22.21 -38.16 157.13
N ALA A 321 -21.90 -39.19 156.34
CA ALA A 321 -22.44 -40.53 156.52
C ALA A 321 -21.88 -41.21 157.77
N LEU A 322 -20.55 -41.12 157.97
CA LEU A 322 -19.85 -41.75 159.09
C LEU A 322 -20.25 -41.13 160.44
N ALA A 323 -20.45 -39.81 160.49
CA ALA A 323 -20.97 -39.09 161.66
C ALA A 323 -22.39 -39.52 162.08
N ARG A 324 -23.23 -39.98 161.13
CA ARG A 324 -24.60 -40.46 161.43
C ARG A 324 -24.63 -41.85 162.05
N GLN A 325 -23.66 -42.71 161.73
CA GLN A 325 -23.57 -44.07 162.30
C GLN A 325 -23.16 -44.03 163.78
N LEU A 326 -22.12 -43.26 164.13
CA LEU A 326 -21.62 -43.14 165.51
C LEU A 326 -22.66 -42.57 166.50
N LEU A 327 -23.60 -41.74 166.02
CA LEU A 327 -24.70 -41.21 166.85
C LEU A 327 -25.85 -42.18 167.09
N ALA A 328 -25.91 -43.31 166.36
CA ALA A 328 -26.92 -44.34 166.57
C ALA A 328 -26.51 -45.30 167.71
N GLU A 329 -25.25 -45.75 167.72
CA GLU A 329 -24.73 -46.73 168.69
C GLU A 329 -24.79 -46.20 170.14
N LEU A 330 -24.45 -44.92 170.33
CA LEU A 330 -24.46 -44.25 171.64
C LEU A 330 -25.84 -44.17 172.32
N ARG A 331 -26.94 -44.46 171.61
CA ARG A 331 -28.31 -44.38 172.16
C ARG A 331 -28.87 -45.72 172.67
N ALA A 332 -28.18 -46.84 172.45
CA ALA A 332 -28.71 -48.17 172.74
C ALA A 332 -28.42 -48.70 174.17
N CYS A 333 -27.43 -48.17 174.89
CA CYS A 333 -26.78 -48.90 176.00
C CYS A 333 -27.15 -48.43 177.44
N ALA A 334 -28.03 -47.46 177.62
CA ALA A 334 -28.25 -46.79 178.92
C ALA A 334 -29.37 -47.40 179.79
N ARG A 335 -29.36 -48.72 180.10
CA ARG A 335 -30.36 -49.32 181.02
C ARG A 335 -29.91 -50.55 181.86
N ASN A 336 -29.03 -50.29 182.82
CA ASN A 336 -28.86 -51.08 184.07
C ASN A 336 -28.16 -52.48 183.90
N PRO A 337 -27.84 -53.27 184.96
CA PRO A 337 -26.45 -53.28 185.48
C PRO A 337 -25.83 -54.68 185.79
N ARG A 338 -24.59 -54.69 186.34
CA ARG A 338 -23.82 -55.81 186.97
C ARG A 338 -23.13 -56.77 185.97
N SER A 339 -21.78 -56.87 185.98
CA SER A 339 -20.89 -57.83 186.68
C SER A 339 -20.90 -59.27 186.08
N THR A 340 -19.79 -59.98 185.84
CA THR A 340 -18.34 -59.74 186.12
C THR A 340 -17.45 -60.70 185.29
N GLU A 341 -16.19 -60.30 185.05
CA GLU A 341 -14.97 -61.15 184.93
C GLU A 341 -14.76 -62.14 183.74
N GLU A 342 -13.51 -62.66 183.68
CA GLU A 342 -12.98 -63.84 182.95
C GLU A 342 -12.62 -63.82 181.44
N SER A 343 -11.30 -63.73 181.18
CA SER A 343 -10.46 -64.83 180.61
C SER A 343 -10.22 -65.06 179.08
N ILE A 344 -8.92 -64.96 178.72
CA ILE A 344 -8.08 -65.97 178.00
C ILE A 344 -7.94 -66.01 176.44
N LEU A 345 -6.76 -65.55 175.98
CA LEU A 345 -5.83 -66.06 174.91
C LEU A 345 -6.11 -66.04 173.37
N THR A 346 -4.98 -66.12 172.63
CA THR A 346 -4.75 -66.37 171.17
C THR A 346 -5.09 -65.25 170.16
N ALA A 347 -4.33 -65.00 169.06
CA ALA A 347 -2.97 -65.43 168.65
C ALA A 347 -2.34 -64.48 167.55
N ARG A 348 -1.04 -64.68 167.25
CA ARG A 348 -0.29 -64.23 166.04
C ARG A 348 -0.50 -65.23 164.85
N PRO A 349 0.04 -65.11 163.60
CA PRO A 349 1.17 -64.29 163.09
C PRO A 349 0.96 -63.60 161.67
N SER A 350 1.80 -62.63 161.23
CA SER A 350 2.91 -62.66 160.21
C SER A 350 2.62 -62.53 158.70
N GLU A 351 3.28 -61.53 158.05
CA GLU A 351 3.88 -61.53 156.68
C GLU A 351 2.93 -61.75 155.45
N ILE A 352 3.27 -61.58 154.16
CA ILE A 352 4.54 -61.54 153.37
C ILE A 352 4.54 -60.43 152.27
N ALA A 353 5.70 -59.79 152.12
CA ALA A 353 6.40 -59.16 150.98
C ALA A 353 5.73 -58.45 149.75
N SER A 354 6.48 -57.44 149.30
CA SER A 354 6.61 -56.85 147.95
C SER A 354 7.30 -57.84 146.94
N PRO A 355 7.53 -57.57 145.61
CA PRO A 355 8.14 -56.32 145.09
C PRO A 355 7.72 -55.84 143.67
N GLN A 356 8.46 -54.83 143.20
CA GLN A 356 8.29 -54.06 141.96
C GLN A 356 8.68 -54.80 140.66
N THR A 357 8.27 -54.26 139.51
CA THR A 357 9.24 -53.99 138.41
C THR A 357 8.85 -52.77 137.57
N ARG A 358 9.79 -52.32 136.72
CA ARG A 358 9.88 -51.11 135.84
C ARG A 358 10.53 -51.61 134.51
N PRO A 359 11.05 -50.81 133.55
CA PRO A 359 10.83 -49.40 133.12
C PRO A 359 10.77 -49.20 131.55
N ALA A 360 10.75 -47.92 131.09
CA ALA A 360 11.49 -47.34 129.92
C ALA A 360 11.25 -47.81 128.44
N GLN A 361 11.68 -47.10 127.36
CA GLN A 361 11.84 -45.65 127.00
C GLN A 361 12.32 -45.47 125.51
N MET A 362 12.13 -44.27 124.89
CA MET A 362 12.85 -43.73 123.68
C MET A 362 12.40 -44.27 122.26
N ILE A 363 12.79 -43.82 121.04
CA ILE A 363 13.90 -43.01 120.43
C ILE A 363 13.36 -41.96 119.37
N ILE A 364 14.22 -41.15 118.74
CA ILE A 364 14.02 -40.10 117.68
C ILE A 364 14.32 -40.64 116.23
N THR A 365 14.37 -39.96 115.04
CA THR A 365 14.58 -38.55 114.56
C THR A 365 14.31 -38.36 113.02
N ARG A 366 13.87 -37.15 112.56
CA ARG A 366 14.17 -36.47 111.22
C ARG A 366 13.69 -37.13 109.87
N HIS A 367 13.74 -36.56 108.63
CA HIS A 367 14.24 -35.29 108.01
C HIS A 367 13.66 -34.92 106.57
N MET A 368 13.60 -33.61 106.21
CA MET A 368 13.95 -32.89 104.93
C MET A 368 13.61 -33.30 103.45
N ARG A 369 13.19 -32.26 102.65
CA ARG A 369 13.59 -31.82 101.25
C ARG A 369 12.80 -32.13 99.93
N ARG A 370 12.37 -31.02 99.28
CA ARG A 370 12.36 -30.59 97.83
C ARG A 370 12.21 -31.59 96.64
N HIS A 371 11.38 -31.22 95.62
CA HIS A 371 11.86 -30.77 94.28
C HIS A 371 10.78 -30.10 93.37
N HIS A 372 11.19 -29.65 92.18
CA HIS A 372 10.46 -28.80 91.19
C HIS A 372 10.37 -29.53 89.82
N PRO A 373 9.36 -29.30 88.95
CA PRO A 373 9.28 -29.87 87.59
C PRO A 373 9.66 -28.85 86.49
N ASP A 374 9.93 -29.33 85.26
CA ASP A 374 9.97 -28.48 84.06
C ASP A 374 9.54 -29.24 82.78
N ARG A 375 9.20 -28.50 81.72
CA ARG A 375 8.81 -28.98 80.37
C ARG A 375 9.99 -28.77 79.39
N ALA A 376 10.22 -29.59 78.36
CA ALA A 376 9.44 -29.74 77.13
C ALA A 376 9.09 -28.39 76.44
N SER A 377 9.27 -28.18 75.13
CA SER A 377 9.92 -29.00 74.08
C SER A 377 9.95 -28.19 72.76
N ARG A 378 10.90 -28.47 71.85
CA ARG A 378 10.77 -28.26 70.38
C ARG A 378 10.64 -26.77 69.92
N ARG A 379 10.76 -26.38 68.63
CA ARG A 379 11.40 -26.93 67.40
C ARG A 379 11.74 -25.73 66.47
N VAL A 380 12.92 -25.66 65.85
CA VAL A 380 13.26 -26.12 64.48
C VAL A 380 12.62 -25.32 63.32
N THR A 381 13.43 -24.41 62.75
CA THR A 381 13.59 -24.13 61.29
C THR A 381 12.43 -23.48 60.49
N ARG A 382 12.54 -23.10 59.20
CA ARG A 382 13.58 -23.23 58.13
C ARG A 382 13.60 -21.92 57.26
N PRO A 383 14.37 -21.81 56.14
CA PRO A 383 14.75 -20.52 55.55
C PRO A 383 14.24 -20.29 54.10
N SER A 384 14.84 -19.28 53.44
CA SER A 384 14.98 -19.02 52.00
C SER A 384 14.57 -20.10 50.96
N ALA A 385 13.75 -19.66 50.01
CA ALA A 385 13.94 -19.74 48.54
C ALA A 385 13.04 -18.63 47.93
N PHE A 386 13.25 -18.06 46.73
CA PHE A 386 14.00 -18.47 45.55
C PHE A 386 14.72 -17.27 44.91
N ASP A 387 15.89 -17.50 44.34
CA ASP A 387 16.18 -17.36 42.90
C ASP A 387 17.08 -18.55 42.51
#